data_AF-A0AA43Q648-F1
#
_entry.id   AF-A0AA43Q648-F1
#
_cell.length_a   1.000
_cell.length_b   1.000
_cell.length_c   1.000
_cell.angle_alpha   90.00
_cell.angle_beta   90.00
_cell.angle_gamma   90.00
#
_symmetry.space_group_name_H-M   'P 1'
#
loop_
_entity.id
_entity.type
_entity.pdbx_description
1 polymer ?
#
loop_
_entity_poly.entity_id
_entity_poly.type
_entity_poly.pdbx_seq_one_letter_code
_entity_poly.pdbx_strand_id
1 'polypeptide(L)'
;MIKRLSLTATMMLTVVSAVAGTITNSIWSPSGCGAEPSVPVIDQASVDAYNKSANAINDWQQKANAYNSCMMNEANSDNAIIANAANNQQARLKAAIEKIQTETTAIKAKLNKK
;
A
#
# COMPACT_ATOMS: atom_id res chain seq x y z
N MET A 1 -52.30 -22.81 -0.81
CA MET A 1 -51.50 -21.56 -0.91
C MET A 1 -50.20 -21.76 -0.13
N ILE A 2 -49.08 -22.01 -0.81
CA ILE A 2 -47.77 -22.20 -0.16
C ILE A 2 -46.95 -20.93 -0.42
N LYS A 3 -46.81 -20.08 0.60
CA LYS A 3 -45.92 -18.91 0.57
C LYS A 3 -44.48 -19.42 0.63
N ARG A 4 -43.76 -19.37 -0.49
CA ARG A 4 -42.32 -19.58 -0.53
C ARG A 4 -41.65 -18.29 -0.03
N LEU A 5 -41.08 -18.35 1.16
CA LEU A 5 -40.30 -17.27 1.76
C LEU A 5 -38.91 -17.30 1.10
N SER A 6 -38.64 -16.36 0.20
CA SER A 6 -37.31 -16.19 -0.39
C SER A 6 -36.42 -15.42 0.61
N LEU A 7 -35.49 -16.11 1.28
CA LEU A 7 -34.40 -15.46 2.00
C LEU A 7 -33.32 -15.03 0.99
N THR A 8 -33.32 -13.76 0.62
CA THR A 8 -32.22 -13.16 -0.14
C THR A 8 -31.13 -12.74 0.85
N ALA A 9 -30.12 -13.59 1.04
CA ALA A 9 -28.95 -13.27 1.86
C ALA A 9 -28.00 -12.36 1.07
N THR A 10 -28.07 -11.05 1.30
CA THR A 10 -27.13 -10.07 0.73
C THR A 10 -25.79 -10.20 1.46
N MET A 11 -24.85 -10.93 0.86
CA MET A 11 -23.47 -11.01 1.34
C MET A 11 -22.76 -9.69 1.00
N MET A 12 -22.59 -8.81 1.99
CA MET A 12 -21.72 -7.64 1.84
C MET A 12 -20.27 -8.12 1.77
N LEU A 13 -19.66 -8.08 0.58
CA LEU A 13 -18.21 -8.18 0.45
C LEU A 13 -17.60 -6.86 0.93
N THR A 14 -17.14 -6.83 2.18
CA THR A 14 -16.23 -5.77 2.64
C THR A 14 -14.90 -5.97 1.93
N VAL A 15 -14.60 -5.12 0.95
CA VAL A 15 -13.29 -5.07 0.33
C VAL A 15 -12.36 -4.42 1.36
N VAL A 16 -11.67 -5.24 2.14
CA VAL A 16 -10.62 -4.75 3.04
C VAL A 16 -9.44 -4.36 2.15
N SER A 17 -9.30 -3.06 1.90
CA SER A 17 -8.10 -2.50 1.27
C SER A 17 -6.92 -2.79 2.19
N ALA A 18 -6.09 -3.78 1.85
CA ALA A 18 -4.96 -4.22 2.67
C ALA A 18 -3.72 -3.29 2.53
N VAL A 19 -3.93 -1.98 2.39
CA VAL A 19 -2.82 -1.01 2.43
C VAL A 19 -2.48 -0.75 3.89
N ALA A 20 -1.20 -0.92 4.23
CA ALA A 20 -0.68 -0.75 5.57
C ALA A 20 -0.47 0.74 5.91
N GLY A 21 -0.27 1.61 4.92
CA GLY A 21 -0.21 3.06 5.09
C GLY A 21 -1.30 3.82 4.32
N THR A 22 -1.27 5.16 4.45
CA THR A 22 -2.19 6.06 3.73
C THR A 22 -1.43 7.18 3.04
N ILE A 23 -1.92 7.60 1.87
CA ILE A 23 -1.39 8.75 1.13
C ILE A 23 -2.42 9.87 1.18
N THR A 24 -2.06 11.00 1.77
CA THR A 24 -2.86 12.24 1.79
C THR A 24 -2.02 13.38 1.25
N ASN A 25 -2.53 14.13 0.27
CA ASN A 25 -1.79 15.24 -0.36
C ASN A 25 -0.35 14.86 -0.80
N SER A 26 -0.20 13.68 -1.39
CA SER A 26 1.09 13.11 -1.81
C SER A 26 2.09 12.81 -0.68
N ILE A 27 1.64 12.82 0.57
CA ILE A 27 2.44 12.43 1.74
C ILE A 27 1.94 11.05 2.19
N TRP A 28 2.85 10.07 2.18
CA TRP A 28 2.59 8.76 2.75
C TRP A 28 2.83 8.80 4.27
N SER A 29 1.96 8.14 5.02
CA SER A 29 2.09 7.95 6.46
C SER A 29 1.77 6.50 6.84
N PRO A 30 2.52 5.91 7.79
CA PRO A 30 2.22 4.57 8.28
C PRO A 30 0.90 4.58 9.06
N SER A 31 0.17 3.47 9.08
CA SER A 31 -1.05 3.36 9.89
C SER A 31 -0.88 2.51 11.15
N GLY A 32 0.07 1.56 11.15
CA GLY A 32 0.28 0.61 12.24
C GLY A 32 1.52 0.85 13.09
N CYS A 33 2.41 1.77 12.71
CA CYS A 33 3.70 1.97 13.37
C CYS A 33 3.66 2.77 14.68
N GLY A 34 2.49 3.31 15.06
CA GLY A 34 2.34 4.18 16.22
C GLY A 34 2.84 5.60 15.96
N ALA A 35 3.22 6.32 17.02
CA ALA A 35 3.70 7.69 16.92
C ALA A 35 5.21 7.74 16.66
N GLU A 36 5.62 8.67 15.79
CA GLU A 36 7.04 8.98 15.58
C GLU A 36 7.67 9.49 16.89
N PRO A 37 8.81 8.92 17.33
CA PRO A 37 9.45 9.35 18.56
C PRO A 37 10.08 10.73 18.40
N SER A 38 9.73 11.64 19.31
CA SER A 38 10.26 13.00 19.33
C SER A 38 11.77 13.03 19.54
N VAL A 39 12.49 13.77 18.71
CA VAL A 39 13.94 13.97 18.84
C VAL A 39 14.24 14.66 20.18
N PRO A 40 15.13 14.11 21.02
CA PRO A 40 15.47 14.72 22.30
C PRO A 40 16.31 15.98 22.10
N VAL A 41 16.12 16.96 23.00
CA VAL A 41 16.99 18.13 23.09
C VAL A 41 18.26 17.75 23.84
N ILE A 42 19.42 18.10 23.28
CA ILE A 42 20.72 17.84 23.90
C ILE A 42 21.11 19.06 24.73
N ASP A 43 21.25 18.88 26.04
CA ASP A 43 21.73 19.92 26.95
C ASP A 43 23.26 19.99 26.90
N GLN A 44 23.77 21.16 26.48
CA GLN A 44 25.19 21.43 26.28
C GLN A 44 25.77 22.37 27.36
N ALA A 45 25.02 22.67 28.42
CA ALA A 45 25.45 23.61 29.45
C ALA A 45 26.65 23.11 30.27
N SER A 46 26.83 21.79 30.37
CA SER A 46 27.95 21.16 31.08
C SER A 46 28.11 19.68 30.67
N VAL A 47 29.23 19.06 31.04
CA VAL A 47 29.46 17.62 30.86
C VAL A 47 28.38 16.78 31.55
N ASP A 48 27.97 17.17 32.76
CA ASP A 48 26.92 16.46 33.51
C ASP A 48 25.55 16.58 32.82
N ALA A 49 25.24 17.74 32.27
CA ALA A 49 24.02 17.98 31.51
C ALA A 49 23.98 17.16 30.19
N TYR A 50 25.12 17.08 29.50
CA TYR A 50 25.27 16.22 28.33
C TYR A 50 25.12 14.74 28.67
N ASN A 51 25.76 14.27 29.74
CA ASN A 51 25.67 12.88 30.19
C ASN A 51 24.23 12.48 30.54
N LYS A 52 23.42 13.40 31.10
CA LYS A 52 21.98 13.17 31.31
C LYS A 52 21.22 13.05 29.98
N SER A 53 21.60 13.84 28.97
CA SER A 53 21.03 13.78 27.62
C SER A 53 21.34 12.45 26.91
N ALA A 54 22.48 11.82 27.21
CA ALA A 54 22.89 10.55 26.59
C ALA A 54 21.85 9.42 26.77
N ASN A 55 21.21 9.33 27.94
CA ASN A 55 20.15 8.35 28.18
C ASN A 55 18.92 8.62 27.30
N ALA A 56 18.50 9.89 27.19
CA ALA A 56 17.38 10.27 26.33
C ALA A 56 17.67 9.97 24.84
N ILE A 57 18.91 10.19 24.40
CA ILE A 57 19.36 9.84 23.04
C ILE A 57 19.29 8.34 22.80
N ASN A 58 19.78 7.53 23.74
CA ASN A 58 19.76 6.06 23.61
C ASN A 58 18.33 5.51 23.52
N ASP A 59 17.43 6.01 24.37
CA ASP A 59 16.02 5.61 24.35
C ASP A 59 15.32 6.04 23.06
N TRP A 60 15.58 7.26 22.60
CA TRP A 60 15.06 7.75 21.34
C TRP A 60 15.57 6.90 20.17
N GLN A 61 16.86 6.58 20.12
CA GLN A 61 17.46 5.80 19.03
C GLN A 61 16.81 4.41 18.90
N GLN A 62 16.55 3.74 20.02
CA GLN A 62 15.86 2.44 20.02
C GLN A 62 14.44 2.56 19.46
N LYS A 63 13.68 3.55 19.92
CA LYS A 63 12.31 3.79 19.45
C LYS A 63 12.28 4.20 17.98
N ALA A 64 13.20 5.05 17.55
CA ALA A 64 13.32 5.53 16.17
C ALA A 64 13.66 4.39 15.22
N ASN A 65 14.57 3.49 15.61
CA ASN A 65 14.91 2.32 14.81
C ASN A 65 13.73 1.35 14.67
N ALA A 66 12.97 1.13 15.75
CA ALA A 66 11.77 0.30 15.72
C ALA A 66 10.68 0.91 14.83
N TYR A 67 10.41 2.20 14.99
CA TYR A 67 9.45 2.94 14.17
C TYR A 67 9.83 2.92 12.68
N ASN A 68 11.09 3.24 12.36
CA ASN A 68 11.60 3.22 10.99
C ASN A 68 11.54 1.82 10.37
N SER A 69 11.86 0.78 11.13
CA SER A 69 11.77 -0.61 10.65
C SER A 69 10.32 -0.99 10.34
N CYS A 70 9.36 -0.57 11.17
CA CYS A 70 7.95 -0.73 10.88
C CYS A 70 7.53 0.03 9.60
N MET A 71 7.92 1.30 9.48
CA MET A 71 7.62 2.13 8.30
C MET A 71 8.12 1.47 7.02
N MET A 72 9.35 0.94 7.04
CA MET A 72 9.92 0.23 5.90
C MET A 72 9.09 -1.00 5.52
N ASN A 73 8.63 -1.78 6.49
CA ASN A 73 7.80 -2.95 6.22
C ASN A 73 6.45 -2.57 5.61
N GLU A 74 5.76 -1.58 6.17
CA GLU A 74 4.47 -1.10 5.64
C GLU A 74 4.62 -0.52 4.23
N ALA A 75 5.60 0.37 4.02
CA ALA A 75 5.84 0.99 2.73
C ALA A 75 6.21 -0.04 1.65
N ASN A 76 7.03 -1.04 1.98
CA ASN A 76 7.37 -2.12 1.05
C ASN A 76 6.15 -2.99 0.70
N SER A 77 5.30 -3.28 1.69
CA SER A 77 4.03 -4.00 1.46
C SER A 77 3.11 -3.21 0.53
N ASP A 78 2.92 -1.92 0.79
CA ASP A 78 2.09 -1.04 -0.03
C ASP A 78 2.60 -0.94 -1.46
N ASN A 79 3.92 -0.73 -1.62
CA ASN A 79 4.55 -0.68 -2.94
C ASN A 79 4.33 -1.97 -3.73
N ALA A 80 4.46 -3.14 -3.08
CA ALA A 80 4.21 -4.42 -3.72
C ALA A 80 2.74 -4.58 -4.14
N ILE A 81 1.79 -4.21 -3.29
CA ILE A 81 0.35 -4.26 -3.59
C ILE A 81 0.03 -3.35 -4.77
N ILE A 82 0.48 -2.10 -4.74
CA ILE A 82 0.24 -1.12 -5.81
C ILE A 82 0.86 -1.59 -7.12
N ALA A 83 2.11 -2.03 -7.11
CA ALA A 83 2.79 -2.54 -8.31
C ALA A 83 2.05 -3.73 -8.90
N ASN A 84 1.66 -4.71 -8.08
CA ASN A 84 0.92 -5.88 -8.54
C ASN A 84 -0.45 -5.50 -9.12
N ALA A 85 -1.20 -4.62 -8.44
CA ALA A 85 -2.50 -4.16 -8.93
C ALA A 85 -2.38 -3.42 -10.27
N ALA A 86 -1.41 -2.52 -10.40
CA ALA A 86 -1.15 -1.78 -11.63
C ALA A 86 -0.73 -2.73 -12.77
N ASN A 87 0.20 -3.65 -12.52
CA ASN A 87 0.67 -4.62 -13.51
C ASN A 87 -0.46 -5.54 -13.99
N ASN A 88 -1.31 -6.03 -13.07
CA ASN A 88 -2.46 -6.85 -13.42
C ASN A 88 -3.44 -6.10 -14.32
N GLN A 89 -3.72 -4.82 -14.01
CA GLN A 89 -4.60 -4.01 -14.84
C GLN A 89 -4.00 -3.72 -16.22
N GLN A 90 -2.69 -3.47 -16.31
CA GLN A 90 -1.99 -3.29 -17.58
C GLN A 90 -2.02 -4.58 -18.42
N ALA A 91 -1.74 -5.74 -17.81
CA ALA A 91 -1.77 -7.03 -18.48
C ALA A 91 -3.16 -7.35 -19.05
N ARG A 92 -4.22 -7.08 -18.27
CA ARG A 92 -5.61 -7.24 -18.73
C ARG A 92 -5.89 -6.41 -19.98
N LEU A 93 -5.48 -5.13 -19.98
CA LEU A 93 -5.70 -4.24 -21.11
C LEU A 93 -4.88 -4.69 -22.33
N LYS A 94 -3.62 -5.07 -22.14
CA LYS A 94 -2.75 -5.58 -23.20
C LYS A 94 -3.36 -6.79 -23.90
N ALA A 95 -3.85 -7.76 -23.14
CA ALA A 95 -4.52 -8.95 -23.70
C ALA A 95 -5.75 -8.59 -24.54
N ALA A 96 -6.55 -7.60 -24.11
CA ALA A 96 -7.70 -7.13 -24.87
C ALA A 96 -7.29 -6.47 -26.20
N ILE A 97 -6.23 -5.66 -26.18
CA ILE A 97 -5.66 -5.02 -27.38
C ILE A 97 -5.17 -6.09 -28.37
N GLU A 98 -4.38 -7.05 -27.90
CA GLU A 98 -3.83 -8.14 -28.73
C GLU A 98 -4.94 -8.99 -29.37
N LYS A 99 -6.02 -9.27 -28.61
CA LYS A 99 -7.19 -9.98 -29.13
C LYS A 99 -7.84 -9.21 -30.28
N ILE A 100 -8.15 -7.93 -30.09
CA ILE A 100 -8.79 -7.10 -31.13
C ILE A 100 -7.90 -6.98 -32.37
N GLN A 101 -6.59 -6.82 -32.18
CA GLN A 101 -5.64 -6.74 -33.28
C GLN A 101 -5.59 -8.04 -34.09
N THR A 102 -5.61 -9.19 -33.41
CA THR A 102 -5.65 -10.51 -34.03
C THR A 102 -6.93 -10.72 -34.82
N GLU A 103 -8.09 -10.44 -34.21
CA GLU A 103 -9.40 -10.55 -34.86
C GLU A 103 -9.52 -9.64 -36.09
N THR A 104 -9.09 -8.38 -35.98
CA THR A 104 -9.10 -7.41 -37.08
C THR A 104 -8.21 -7.87 -38.23
N THR A 105 -7.02 -8.38 -37.93
CA THR A 105 -6.08 -8.90 -38.94
C THR A 105 -6.69 -10.10 -39.66
N ALA A 106 -7.31 -11.03 -38.93
CA ALA A 106 -7.99 -12.18 -39.52
C ALA A 106 -9.17 -11.78 -40.41
N ILE A 107 -9.97 -10.79 -40.00
CA ILE A 107 -11.09 -10.26 -40.79
C ILE A 107 -10.57 -9.61 -42.08
N LYS A 108 -9.55 -8.74 -42.00
CA LYS A 108 -8.94 -8.11 -43.18
C LYS A 108 -8.42 -9.15 -44.17
N ALA A 109 -7.73 -10.17 -43.69
CA ALA A 109 -7.23 -11.25 -44.54
C ALA A 109 -8.35 -12.06 -45.23
N LYS A 110 -9.50 -12.24 -44.55
CA LYS A 110 -10.68 -12.88 -45.17
C LYS A 110 -11.32 -12.00 -46.23
N LEU A 111 -11.43 -10.69 -45.99
CA LEU A 111 -12.02 -9.75 -46.94
C LEU A 111 -11.17 -9.60 -48.21
N ASN A 112 -9.84 -9.56 -48.09
CA ASN A 112 -8.93 -9.44 -49.24
C ASN A 112 -8.87 -10.70 -50.13
N LYS A 113 -9.45 -11.82 -49.69
CA LYS A 113 -9.53 -13.08 -50.45
C LYS A 113 -10.85 -13.23 -51.21
N LYS A 114 -11.80 -12.30 -51.04
CA LYS A 114 -13.01 -12.19 -51.85
C LYS A 114 -12.80 -11.17 -52.95
#